data_AF-A0A6A8AWI4-F1
#
_entry.id   AF-A0A6A8AWI4-F1
#
_cell.length_a   1.000
_cell.length_b   1.000
_cell.length_c   1.000
_cell.angle_alpha   90.00
_cell.angle_beta   90.00
_cell.angle_gamma   90.00
#
_symmetry.space_group_name_H-M   'P 1'
#
loop_
_entity.id
_entity.type
_entity.pdbx_description
1 polymer ?
#
loop_
_entity_poly.entity_id
_entity_poly.type
_entity_poly.pdbx_seq_one_letter_code
_entity_poly.pdbx_strand_id
1 'polypeptide(L)' 'MESLYRPFTALGLVLIACGLILVALPFVIRSMPSLEKVPWIILWVYRRDGFFFATSPLLIMISAVSLLISLYGRR' A
#
# COMPACT_ATOMS: atom_id res chain seq x y z
N MET A 1 11.12 28.93 7.02
CA MET A 1 11.42 27.49 7.13
C MET A 1 10.28 26.70 7.79
N GLU A 2 9.47 27.28 8.69
CA GLU A 2 8.35 26.58 9.35
C GLU A 2 7.18 26.13 8.42
N SER A 3 6.96 26.81 7.29
CA SER A 3 5.84 26.51 6.38
C SER A 3 6.02 25.21 5.57
N LEU A 4 7.27 24.79 5.33
CA LEU A 4 7.59 23.57 4.56
C LEU A 4 7.44 22.30 5.41
N TYR A 5 7.58 22.37 6.73
CA TYR A 5 7.43 21.17 7.58
C TYR A 5 5.98 20.68 7.65
N ARG A 6 5.00 21.58 7.68
CA ARG A 6 3.58 21.21 7.74
C ARG A 6 3.11 20.28 6.61
N PRO A 7 3.39 20.55 5.31
CA PRO A 7 3.00 19.64 4.24
C PRO A 7 3.76 18.31 4.28
N PHE A 8 5.05 18.31 4.66
CA PHE A 8 5.81 17.07 4.80
C PHE A 8 5.33 16.19 5.96
N THR A 9 4.99 16.79 7.10
CA THR A 9 4.41 16.06 8.25
C THR A 9 3.02 15.53 7.92
N ALA A 10 2.18 16.31 7.24
CA ALA A 10 0.87 15.85 6.78
C ALA A 10 1.00 14.69 5.79
N LEU A 11 1.94 14.78 4.83
CA LEU A 11 2.23 13.71 3.88
C LEU A 11 2.70 12.44 4.60
N GLY A 12 3.60 12.57 5.58
CA GLY A 12 4.06 11.47 6.41
C GLY A 12 2.91 10.81 7.19
N LEU A 13 2.02 11.61 7.78
CA LEU A 13 0.85 11.10 8.51
C LEU A 13 -0.10 10.33 7.59
N VAL A 14 -0.35 10.84 6.39
CA VAL A 14 -1.16 10.16 5.36
C VAL A 14 -0.52 8.83 4.93
N LEU A 15 0.81 8.82 4.73
CA LEU A 15 1.56 7.60 4.39
C LEU A 15 1.48 6.56 5.52
N ILE A 16 1.62 6.98 6.78
CA ILE A 16 1.49 6.09 7.95
C ILE A 16 0.07 5.50 8.02
N ALA A 17 -0.96 6.33 7.87
CA ALA A 17 -2.35 5.88 7.85
C ALA A 17 -2.61 4.89 6.72
N CYS A 18 -2.07 5.16 5.52
CA CYS A 18 -2.17 4.27 4.37
C CYS A 18 -1.48 2.92 4.65
N GLY A 19 -0.27 2.93 5.23
CA GLY A 19 0.42 1.72 5.66
C GLY A 19 -0.38 0.90 6.67
N LEU A 20 -1.00 1.54 7.65
CA LEU A 20 -1.86 0.88 8.64
C LEU A 20 -3.06 0.19 7.99
N ILE A 21 -3.74 0.87 7.05
CA ILE A 21 -4.88 0.33 6.32
C ILE A 21 -4.45 -0.91 5.52
N LEU A 22 -3.29 -0.87 4.86
CA LEU A 22 -2.77 -1.98 4.07
C LEU A 22 -2.41 -3.20 4.93
N VAL A 23 -1.84 -2.98 6.10
CA VAL A 23 -1.56 -4.06 7.07
C VAL A 23 -2.84 -4.65 7.66
N ALA A 24 -3.88 -3.84 7.87
CA ALA A 24 -5.18 -4.30 8.36
C ALA A 24 -6.02 -4.99 7.28
N LEU A 25 -5.79 -4.67 6.00
CA LEU A 25 -6.51 -5.20 4.85
C LEU A 25 -6.62 -6.74 4.79
N PRO A 26 -5.54 -7.53 4.99
CA PRO A 26 -5.64 -8.99 5.00
C PRO A 26 -6.56 -9.54 6.10
N PHE A 27 -6.68 -8.85 7.24
CA PHE A 27 -7.61 -9.25 8.30
C PHE A 27 -9.06 -9.00 7.90
N VAL A 28 -9.34 -7.86 7.27
CA VAL A 28 -10.69 -7.53 6.76
C VAL A 28 -11.12 -8.47 5.65
N ILE A 29 -10.22 -8.79 4.71
CA ILE A 29 -10.47 -9.75 3.63
C ILE A 29 -10.75 -11.16 4.19
N ARG A 30 -10.07 -11.54 5.28
CA ARG A 30 -10.30 -12.84 5.93
C ARG A 30 -11.66 -12.94 6.61
N SER A 31 -12.19 -11.85 7.14
CA SER A 31 -13.52 -11.80 7.77
C SER A 31 -14.68 -11.62 6.78
N MET A 32 -14.42 -11.07 5.59
CA MET A 32 -15.43 -10.83 4.55
C MET A 32 -14.99 -11.38 3.19
N PRO A 33 -15.28 -12.67 2.90
CA PRO A 33 -14.94 -13.30 1.61
C PRO A 33 -15.71 -12.71 0.41
N SER A 34 -16.74 -11.87 0.63
CA SER A 34 -17.50 -11.23 -0.45
C SER A 34 -16.77 -10.08 -1.15
N LEU A 35 -15.53 -9.75 -0.74
CA LEU A 35 -14.67 -8.77 -1.43
C LEU A 35 -14.00 -9.32 -2.72
N GLU A 36 -14.36 -10.51 -3.17
CA GLU A 36 -13.94 -11.09 -4.46
C GLU A 36 -14.25 -10.20 -5.69
N LYS A 37 -15.08 -9.16 -5.54
CA LYS A 37 -15.37 -8.16 -6.58
C LYS A 37 -14.37 -7.01 -6.65
N VAL A 38 -13.36 -6.95 -5.79
CA VAL A 38 -12.33 -5.90 -5.89
C VAL A 38 -11.48 -6.18 -7.15
N PRO A 39 -11.30 -5.19 -8.04
CA PRO A 39 -10.49 -5.34 -9.24
C PRO A 39 -9.08 -5.86 -8.92
N TRP A 40 -8.63 -6.87 -9.65
CA TRP A 40 -7.29 -7.49 -9.52
C TRP A 40 -6.12 -6.50 -9.59
N ILE A 41 -6.33 -5.32 -10.21
CA ILE A 41 -5.34 -4.25 -10.29
C ILE A 41 -5.09 -3.57 -8.94
N ILE A 42 -6.10 -3.53 -8.05
CA ILE A 42 -6.04 -2.88 -6.73
C ILE A 42 -5.55 -3.88 -5.69
N LEU A 43 -6.05 -5.11 -5.75
CA LEU A 43 -5.81 -6.16 -4.77
C LEU A 43 -5.74 -7.52 -5.50
N TRP A 44 -4.54 -8.07 -5.57
CA TRP A 44 -4.32 -9.43 -6.02
C TRP A 44 -4.32 -10.35 -4.79
N VAL A 45 -5.45 -11.00 -4.56
CA VAL A 45 -5.61 -11.95 -3.46
C VAL A 45 -5.48 -13.35 -4.05
N TYR A 46 -4.33 -13.98 -3.82
CA TYR A 46 -4.13 -15.38 -4.15
C TYR A 46 -4.58 -16.24 -2.96
N ARG A 47 -5.58 -17.11 -3.19
CA ARG A 47 -6.08 -18.07 -2.22
C ARG A 47 -5.92 -19.49 -2.78
N ARG A 48 -5.04 -20.29 -2.18
CA ARG A 48 -4.94 -21.74 -2.47
C ARG A 48 -4.66 -22.50 -1.17
N ASP A 49 -5.46 -23.54 -0.89
CA ASP A 49 -5.27 -24.51 0.21
C ASP A 49 -4.94 -23.90 1.58
N GLY A 50 -5.70 -22.87 2.00
CA GLY A 50 -5.51 -22.22 3.31
C GLY A 50 -4.40 -21.17 3.36
N PHE A 51 -3.63 -20.99 2.28
CA PHE A 51 -2.67 -19.90 2.13
C PHE A 51 -3.36 -18.65 1.55
N PHE A 52 -3.29 -17.54 2.28
CA PHE A 52 -3.79 -16.23 1.87
C PHE A 52 -2.60 -15.33 1.55
N PHE A 53 -2.42 -15.00 0.28
CA PHE A 53 -1.40 -14.07 -0.17
C PHE A 53 -2.07 -12.85 -0.81
N ALA A 54 -2.27 -11.80 -0.03
CA ALA A 54 -2.79 -10.53 -0.53
C ALA A 54 -1.61 -9.63 -0.90
N THR A 55 -1.42 -9.41 -2.19
CA THR A 55 -0.44 -8.45 -2.71
C THR A 55 -1.18 -7.37 -3.48
N SER A 56 -0.74 -6.12 -3.41
CA SER A 56 -1.28 -5.04 -4.23
C SER A 56 -0.27 -4.72 -5.33
N PRO A 57 -0.49 -5.16 -6.58
CA PRO A 57 0.44 -4.91 -7.69
C PRO A 57 0.77 -3.43 -7.86
N LEU A 58 -0.22 -2.58 -7.59
CA LEU A 58 -0.13 -1.13 -7.66
C LEU A 58 0.84 -0.56 -6.62
N LEU A 59 0.81 -1.07 -5.39
CA LEU A 59 1.75 -0.69 -4.33
C LEU A 59 3.18 -1.11 -4.62
N ILE A 60 3.38 -2.29 -5.23
CA ILE A 60 4.69 -2.73 -5.68
C ILE A 60 5.22 -1.76 -6.74
N MET A 61 4.36 -1.37 -7.69
CA MET A 61 4.71 -0.41 -8.74
C MET A 61 5.07 0.96 -8.16
N ILE A 62 4.27 1.49 -7.23
CA ILE A 62 4.56 2.75 -6.53
C ILE A 62 5.87 2.67 -5.74
N SER A 63 6.10 1.57 -5.03
CA SER A 63 7.33 1.35 -4.26
C SER A 63 8.56 1.32 -5.16
N ALA A 64 8.47 0.63 -6.30
CA ALA A 64 9.55 0.58 -7.29
C ALA A 64 9.85 1.97 -7.89
N VAL A 65 8.83 2.72 -8.27
CA VAL A 65 8.99 4.09 -8.79
C VAL A 65 9.58 5.02 -7.73
N SER A 66 9.10 4.94 -6.48
CA SER A 66 9.65 5.72 -5.37
C SER A 66 11.12 5.40 -5.10
N LEU A 67 11.50 4.13 -5.17
CA LEU A 67 12.90 3.70 -5.06
C LEU A 67 13.76 4.26 -6.19
N LEU A 68 13.27 4.19 -7.43
CA LEU A 68 13.97 4.73 -8.59
C LEU A 68 14.19 6.24 -8.47
N ILE A 69 13.16 7.00 -8.07
CA ILE A 69 13.26 8.45 -7.85
C ILE A 69 14.25 8.74 -6.72
N SER A 70 14.20 8.00 -5.61
CA SER A 70 15.12 8.17 -4.48
C SER A 70 16.57 7.87 -4.86
N LEU A 71 16.81 6.88 -5.71
CA LEU A 71 18.14 6.52 -6.20
C LEU A 71 18.67 7.59 -7.17
N TYR A 72 17.82 8.12 -8.04
CA TYR A 72 18.20 9.14 -9.02
C TYR A 72 18.43 10.52 -8.39
N GLY A 73 17.67 10.87 -7.37
CA GLY A 73 17.82 12.14 -6.63
C GLY A 73 18.96 12.18 -5.62
N ARG A 74 19.68 11.06 -5.41
CA ARG A 74 20.89 10.98 -4.57
C ARG A 74 22.21 11.16 -5.36
N ARG A 75 22.15 11.32 -6.68
CA ARG A 75 23.28 11.77 -7.52
C ARG A 75 23.21 13.28 -7.69
#